data_AF-A0A3Q3VJF0-F1
#
_entry.id   AF-A0A3Q3VJF0-F1
#
_cell.length_a   1.000
_cell.length_b   1.000
_cell.length_c   1.000
_cell.angle_alpha   90.00
_cell.angle_beta   90.00
_cell.angle_gamma   90.00
#
_symmetry.space_group_name_H-M   'P 1'
#
loop_
_entity.id
_entity.type
_entity.pdbx_description
1 polymer ?
#
loop_
_entity_poly.entity_id
_entity_poly.type
_entity_poly.pdbx_seq_one_letter_code
_entity_poly.pdbx_strand_id
1 'polypeptide(L)'
;IMLSCSALVVAFLLSPVRGFLNPTGDDSIPEEWVLLHVVQGHIGAGNYSYLRLNHDGRIILHMQSLKGDADIYVSDKTLRPSFDTYKLQSVTCGQDVVVVPGDFASPRERSSVIG
;
A
#
# COMPACT_ATOMS: atom_id res chain seq x y z
N ILE A 1 -20.56 64.36 22.84
CA ILE A 1 -21.54 63.27 23.10
C ILE A 1 -22.24 63.01 21.78
N MET A 2 -22.16 61.88 21.09
CA MET A 2 -21.43 60.63 21.18
C MET A 2 -21.51 59.99 19.77
N LEU A 3 -20.50 59.19 19.42
CA LEU A 3 -20.46 57.99 18.55
C LEU A 3 -21.64 57.76 17.58
N SER A 4 -21.41 57.43 16.31
CA SER A 4 -20.93 56.08 15.96
C SER A 4 -20.45 56.01 14.51
N CYS A 5 -19.14 55.80 14.33
CA CYS A 5 -18.54 55.28 13.10
C CYS A 5 -18.55 53.75 13.11
N SER A 6 -18.58 53.18 11.91
CA SER A 6 -18.02 51.85 11.59
C SER A 6 -18.80 50.62 12.07
N ALA A 7 -19.69 50.12 11.21
CA ALA A 7 -19.84 48.68 11.05
C ALA A 7 -19.16 48.30 9.72
N LEU A 8 -17.86 48.03 9.79
CA LEU A 8 -17.13 47.38 8.69
C LEU A 8 -17.82 46.04 8.42
N VAL A 9 -18.38 45.89 7.22
CA VAL A 9 -18.81 44.60 6.69
C VAL A 9 -17.53 43.77 6.53
N VAL A 10 -17.27 42.87 7.48
CA VAL A 10 -16.24 41.85 7.35
C VAL A 10 -16.74 40.89 6.28
N ALA A 11 -16.35 41.14 5.02
CA ALA A 11 -16.47 40.17 3.96
C ALA A 11 -15.61 38.96 4.37
N PHE A 12 -16.27 37.92 4.88
CA PHE A 12 -15.66 36.62 5.09
C PHE A 12 -15.13 36.17 3.73
N LEU A 13 -13.81 36.23 3.56
CA LEU A 13 -13.12 35.63 2.44
C LEU A 13 -13.40 34.12 2.56
N LEU A 14 -14.44 33.65 1.88
CA LEU A 14 -14.61 32.25 1.56
C LEU A 14 -13.47 31.91 0.58
N SER A 15 -12.28 31.65 1.13
CA SER A 15 -11.29 30.89 0.40
C SER A 15 -11.90 29.51 0.17
N PRO A 16 -12.12 29.06 -1.08
CA PRO A 16 -12.14 27.64 -1.28
C PRO A 16 -10.71 27.20 -1.01
N VAL A 17 -10.44 26.70 0.19
CA VAL A 17 -9.39 25.71 0.35
C VAL A 17 -9.87 24.54 -0.50
N ARG A 18 -9.61 24.62 -1.81
CA ARG A 18 -9.43 23.44 -2.65
C ARG A 18 -8.21 22.76 -2.04
N GLY A 19 -8.46 22.01 -0.97
CA GLY A 19 -7.69 20.82 -0.72
C GLY A 19 -7.82 20.01 -1.98
N PHE A 20 -6.89 20.24 -2.91
CA PHE A 20 -6.56 19.29 -3.96
C PHE A 20 -6.02 18.07 -3.21
N LEU A 21 -6.93 17.28 -2.65
CA LEU A 21 -6.81 15.84 -2.75
C LEU A 21 -6.74 15.61 -4.26
N ASN A 22 -5.54 15.61 -4.81
CA ASN A 22 -5.29 14.78 -5.97
C ASN A 22 -5.55 13.36 -5.46
N PRO A 23 -6.63 12.66 -5.86
CA PRO A 23 -6.58 11.22 -5.80
C PRO A 23 -5.41 10.86 -6.72
N THR A 24 -4.28 10.53 -6.13
CA THR A 24 -3.13 9.99 -6.84
C THR A 24 -3.59 8.71 -7.49
N GLY A 25 -3.72 8.75 -8.82
CA GLY A 25 -4.01 7.56 -9.62
C GLY A 25 -5.44 7.08 -9.50
N ASP A 26 -6.06 6.88 -10.65
CA ASP A 26 -7.12 5.90 -10.78
C ASP A 26 -6.50 4.52 -10.48
N ASP A 27 -6.42 4.15 -9.20
CA ASP A 27 -6.10 2.79 -8.71
C ASP A 27 -7.28 1.84 -9.02
N SER A 28 -7.84 1.91 -10.23
CA SER A 28 -8.85 0.95 -10.67
C SER A 28 -8.19 -0.40 -10.83
N ILE A 29 -8.44 -1.27 -9.85
CA ILE A 29 -8.16 -2.70 -9.97
C ILE A 29 -8.90 -3.19 -11.23
N PRO A 30 -8.20 -3.79 -12.20
CA PRO A 30 -8.83 -4.27 -13.42
C PRO A 30 -9.99 -5.23 -13.12
N GLU A 31 -11.09 -5.13 -13.87
CA GLU A 31 -12.29 -5.94 -13.63
C GLU A 31 -12.02 -7.46 -13.72
N GLU A 32 -10.97 -7.87 -14.42
CA GLU A 32 -10.56 -9.26 -14.53
C GLU A 32 -9.81 -9.80 -13.30
N TRP A 33 -9.48 -8.96 -12.31
CA TRP A 33 -8.82 -9.40 -11.09
C TRP A 33 -9.83 -9.89 -10.06
N VAL A 34 -9.52 -11.05 -9.47
CA VAL A 34 -10.29 -11.59 -8.35
C VAL A 34 -9.52 -11.32 -7.07
N LEU A 35 -10.16 -10.64 -6.12
CA LEU A 35 -9.59 -10.41 -4.80
C LEU A 35 -9.50 -11.74 -4.04
N LEU A 36 -8.27 -12.17 -3.74
CA LEU A 36 -8.02 -13.43 -3.03
C LEU A 36 -8.07 -13.24 -1.51
N HIS A 37 -7.35 -12.25 -0.99
CA HIS A 37 -7.23 -12.01 0.45
C HIS A 37 -6.76 -10.58 0.74
N VAL A 38 -7.25 -10.01 1.85
CA VAL A 38 -6.81 -8.71 2.39
C VAL A 38 -6.35 -8.92 3.82
N VAL A 39 -5.16 -8.41 4.13
CA VAL A 39 -4.61 -8.41 5.49
C VAL A 39 -4.26 -6.99 5.87
N GLN A 40 -4.63 -6.60 7.08
CA GLN A 40 -4.27 -5.31 7.67
C GLN A 40 -3.57 -5.56 9.01
N GLY A 41 -2.49 -4.81 9.25
CA GLY A 41 -1.69 -4.99 10.45
C GLY A 41 -0.66 -3.88 10.65
N HIS A 42 0.15 -4.04 11.68
CA HIS A 42 1.26 -3.15 11.99
C HIS A 42 2.53 -3.95 12.19
N ILE A 43 3.64 -3.47 11.60
CA ILE A 43 4.93 -4.14 11.63
C ILE A 43 5.91 -3.16 12.27
N GLY A 44 6.48 -3.55 13.41
CA GLY A 44 7.50 -2.75 14.07
C GLY A 44 8.84 -2.90 13.37
N ALA A 45 9.69 -1.87 13.43
CA ALA A 45 11.02 -1.90 12.82
C ALA A 45 11.81 -3.16 13.19
N GLY A 46 12.41 -3.81 12.18
CA GLY A 46 13.18 -5.04 12.34
C GLY A 46 12.35 -6.31 12.54
N ASN A 47 11.02 -6.22 12.48
CA ASN A 47 10.13 -7.38 12.46
C ASN A 47 9.59 -7.65 11.07
N TYR A 48 8.97 -8.82 10.93
CA TYR A 48 8.48 -9.32 9.66
C TYR A 48 7.12 -9.99 9.84
N SER A 49 6.21 -9.77 8.90
CA SER A 49 4.96 -10.52 8.77
C SER A 49 5.02 -11.45 7.58
N TYR A 50 4.83 -12.75 7.81
CA TYR A 50 4.96 -13.79 6.78
C TYR A 50 3.60 -14.23 6.26
N LEU A 51 3.44 -14.31 4.93
CA LEU A 51 2.25 -14.79 4.26
C LEU A 51 2.60 -15.93 3.29
N ARG A 52 1.77 -16.96 3.26
CA ARG A 52 1.90 -18.06 2.31
C ARG A 52 0.98 -17.86 1.12
N LEU A 53 1.51 -17.98 -0.09
CA LEU A 53 0.76 -17.76 -1.33
C LEU A 53 0.23 -19.11 -1.84
N ASN A 54 -0.94 -19.50 -1.34
CA ASN A 54 -1.51 -20.83 -1.59
C ASN A 54 -2.36 -20.94 -2.86
N HIS A 55 -2.44 -19.87 -3.67
CA HIS A 55 -3.22 -19.89 -4.91
C HIS A 55 -2.36 -20.35 -6.10
N ASP A 56 -3.02 -20.94 -7.08
CA ASP A 56 -2.43 -21.30 -8.36
C ASP A 56 -2.55 -20.14 -9.35
N GLY A 57 -1.69 -20.13 -10.36
CA GLY A 57 -1.67 -19.08 -11.38
C GLY A 57 -0.97 -17.80 -10.94
N ARG A 58 -1.13 -16.75 -11.75
CA ARG A 58 -0.52 -15.44 -11.51
C ARG A 58 -1.17 -14.80 -10.29
N ILE A 59 -0.36 -14.39 -9.32
CA ILE A 59 -0.81 -13.67 -8.13
C ILE A 59 -0.22 -12.26 -8.16
N ILE A 60 -1.01 -11.27 -7.77
CA ILE A 60 -0.56 -9.89 -7.67
C ILE A 60 -0.68 -9.49 -6.20
N LEU A 61 0.46 -9.14 -5.60
CA LEU A 61 0.51 -8.58 -4.26
C LEU A 61 0.45 -7.07 -4.40
N HIS A 62 -0.52 -6.45 -3.72
CA HIS A 62 -0.72 -5.02 -3.70
C HIS A 62 -0.76 -4.58 -2.24
N MET A 63 0.17 -3.73 -1.82
CA MET A 63 0.27 -3.25 -0.45
C MET A 63 0.39 -1.74 -0.42
N GLN A 64 -0.37 -1.11 0.45
CA GLN A 64 -0.30 0.31 0.70
C GLN A 64 0.23 0.56 2.12
N SER A 65 1.36 1.25 2.21
CA SER A 65 1.90 1.69 3.50
C SER A 65 1.07 2.86 4.05
N LEU A 66 0.28 2.60 5.09
CA LEU A 66 -0.53 3.65 5.75
C LEU A 66 0.34 4.64 6.55
N LYS A 67 1.44 4.15 7.11
CA LYS A 67 2.45 4.93 7.85
C LYS A 67 3.77 4.18 7.84
N GLY A 68 4.86 4.92 7.63
CA GLY A 68 6.19 4.32 7.47
C GLY A 68 6.42 3.89 6.04
N ASP A 69 7.40 3.00 5.85
CA ASP A 69 7.79 2.44 4.56
C ASP A 69 7.99 0.95 4.77
N ALA A 70 7.01 0.16 4.33
CA ALA A 70 7.05 -1.29 4.46
C ALA A 70 7.43 -1.90 3.11
N ASP A 71 8.26 -2.92 3.13
CA ASP A 71 8.80 -3.55 1.94
C ASP A 71 8.20 -4.95 1.74
N ILE A 72 7.99 -5.36 0.49
CA ILE A 72 7.55 -6.73 0.16
C ILE A 72 8.71 -7.53 -0.41
N TYR A 73 8.95 -8.73 0.13
CA TYR A 73 9.84 -9.72 -0.48
C TYR A 73 9.11 -11.05 -0.68
N VAL A 74 9.43 -11.75 -1.77
CA VAL A 74 8.78 -13.02 -2.15
C VAL A 74 9.85 -14.05 -2.50
N SER A 75 9.66 -15.29 -2.03
CA SER A 75 10.53 -16.42 -2.33
C SER A 75 9.74 -17.66 -2.71
N ASP A 76 10.36 -18.47 -3.56
CA ASP A 76 9.93 -19.80 -3.98
C ASP A 76 10.80 -20.92 -3.38
N LYS A 77 11.82 -20.57 -2.57
CA LYS A 77 12.77 -21.53 -1.99
C LYS A 77 12.67 -21.66 -0.48
N THR A 78 12.00 -20.71 0.18
CA THR A 78 11.87 -20.67 1.63
C THR A 78 10.50 -20.13 2.02
N LEU A 79 9.98 -20.59 3.16
CA LEU A 79 8.78 -20.04 3.79
C LEU A 79 9.07 -18.79 4.64
N ARG A 80 10.34 -18.39 4.74
CA ARG A 80 10.80 -17.22 5.50
C ARG A 80 11.79 -16.39 4.67
N PRO A 81 11.30 -15.68 3.63
CA PRO A 81 12.11 -14.69 2.93
C PRO A 81 12.56 -13.57 3.86
N SER A 82 13.57 -12.83 3.43
CA SER A 82 14.09 -11.65 4.11
C SER A 82 14.62 -10.66 3.07
N PHE A 83 15.05 -9.49 3.53
CA PHE A 83 15.71 -8.49 2.69
C PHE A 83 16.98 -9.00 2.00
N ASP A 84 17.64 -10.05 2.53
CA ASP A 84 18.81 -10.69 1.93
C ASP A 84 18.47 -11.91 1.08
N THR A 85 17.30 -12.52 1.31
CA THR A 85 16.91 -13.81 0.70
C THR A 85 15.52 -13.71 0.07
N TYR A 86 15.49 -13.32 -1.20
CA TYR A 86 14.29 -13.16 -1.99
C TYR A 86 14.52 -13.52 -3.47
N LYS A 87 13.43 -13.67 -4.21
CA LYS A 87 13.43 -13.82 -5.67
C LYS A 87 12.73 -12.66 -6.36
N LEU A 88 11.68 -12.11 -5.74
CA LEU A 88 10.99 -10.89 -6.17
C LEU A 88 10.86 -9.93 -4.98
N GLN A 89 10.83 -8.63 -5.26
CA GLN A 89 10.65 -7.61 -4.23
C GLN A 89 9.97 -6.35 -4.78
N SER A 90 9.39 -5.56 -3.88
CA SER A 90 9.05 -4.15 -4.07
C SER A 90 9.49 -3.40 -2.81
N VAL A 91 10.29 -2.35 -2.99
CA VAL A 91 10.94 -1.59 -1.91
C VAL A 91 10.76 -0.08 -2.12
N THR A 92 9.52 0.33 -2.40
CA THR A 92 9.22 1.69 -2.85
C THR A 92 8.53 2.49 -1.75
N CYS A 93 8.91 3.77 -1.62
CA CYS A 93 8.21 4.67 -0.71
C CYS A 93 6.82 5.03 -1.27
N GLY A 94 5.83 4.15 -1.07
CA GLY A 94 4.46 4.36 -1.55
C GLY A 94 3.66 3.08 -1.77
N GLN A 95 3.27 2.86 -3.01
CA GLN A 95 2.41 1.75 -3.43
C GLN A 95 3.29 0.59 -3.92
N ASP A 96 3.34 -0.49 -3.15
CA ASP A 96 4.16 -1.66 -3.49
C ASP A 96 3.33 -2.70 -4.22
N VAL A 97 3.84 -3.11 -5.38
CA VAL A 97 3.20 -4.11 -6.24
C VAL A 97 4.21 -5.16 -6.67
N VAL A 98 3.93 -6.43 -6.38
CA VAL A 98 4.73 -7.57 -6.83
C VAL A 98 3.87 -8.53 -7.62
N VAL A 99 4.25 -8.77 -8.88
CA VAL A 99 3.60 -9.78 -9.74
C VAL A 99 4.34 -11.11 -9.60
N VAL A 100 3.67 -12.10 -9.05
CA VAL A 100 4.16 -13.47 -8.90
C VAL A 100 3.67 -14.31 -10.10
N PRO A 101 4.57 -14.79 -10.97
CA PRO A 101 4.20 -15.61 -12.12
C PRO A 101 3.48 -16.91 -11.74
N GLY A 102 2.66 -17.47 -12.64
CA GLY A 102 1.95 -18.72 -12.35
C GLY A 102 2.85 -19.95 -12.22
N ASP A 103 3.97 -19.93 -12.94
CA ASP A 103 5.06 -20.90 -12.90
C ASP A 103 6.08 -20.64 -11.77
N PHE A 104 5.78 -19.71 -10.86
CA PHE A 104 6.59 -19.40 -9.69
C PHE A 104 6.50 -20.54 -8.66
N ALA A 105 7.15 -21.67 -8.94
CA ALA A 105 7.19 -22.90 -8.14
C ALA A 105 5.81 -23.45 -7.70
N SER A 106 5.81 -24.58 -6.99
CA SER A 106 4.58 -25.15 -6.44
C SER A 106 4.04 -24.25 -5.30
N PRO A 107 2.71 -24.07 -5.12
CA PRO A 107 2.12 -23.24 -4.07
C PRO A 107 2.64 -23.53 -2.66
N ARG A 108 3.10 -24.76 -2.43
CA ARG A 108 3.56 -25.20 -1.12
C ARG A 108 4.83 -24.47 -0.65
N GLU A 109 5.61 -23.94 -1.58
CA GLU A 109 6.93 -23.33 -1.33
C GLU A 109 6.92 -21.80 -1.54
N ARG A 110 5.79 -21.25 -2.03
CA ARG A 110 5.62 -19.80 -2.23
C ARG A 110 5.31 -19.08 -0.93
N SER A 111 6.15 -18.12 -0.56
CA SER A 111 5.86 -17.23 0.56
C SER A 111 6.32 -15.80 0.30
N SER A 112 5.67 -14.88 0.99
CA SER A 112 6.00 -13.46 1.01
C SER A 112 6.24 -13.02 2.45
N VAL A 113 7.06 -12.01 2.60
CA VAL A 113 7.26 -11.28 3.84
C VAL A 113 7.03 -9.80 3.58
N ILE A 114 6.41 -9.16 4.56
CA ILE A 114 6.32 -7.70 4.68
C ILE A 114 7.21 -7.30 5.85
N GLY A 115 8.13 -6.36 5.62
CA GLY A 115 9.13 -5.90 6.60
C GLY A 115 9.12 -4.40 6.80
#